data_AF-A0A7S3JML0-F1
#
_entry.id   AF-A0A7S3JML0-F1
#
_cell.length_a   1.000
_cell.length_b   1.000
_cell.length_c   1.000
_cell.angle_alpha   90.00
_cell.angle_beta   90.00
_cell.angle_gamma   90.00
#
_symmetry.space_group_name_H-M   'P 1'
#
loop_
_entity.id
_entity.type
_entity.pdbx_description
1 polymer ?
#
loop_
_entity_poly.entity_id
_entity_poly.type
_entity_poly.pdbx_seq_one_letter_code
_entity_poly.pdbx_strand_id
1 'polypeptide(L)'
;ILSQTNKELKDVMIEQLVSQHGFINLEVLTLVRFETERKTEVGQEFFKMVTEGKIIPADMLVKMLRKIIYSGQKQNKFILNGFPEMIEQAQEFEKECAKISAIFFTNNEGQGVVEIKSNTLSQFTIDSLFQKEFRLKITDSWDYKRFTEMLGSKTYFIFVTGTWCSGKTMTCKYLQSNFGYHVIDVNQAIEEC
;
A
#
# COMPACT_ATOMS: atom_id res chain seq x y z
N ILE A 1 22.80 19.94 -20.98
CA ILE A 1 23.21 18.89 -20.02
C ILE A 1 22.79 19.39 -18.64
N LEU A 2 21.52 19.21 -18.29
CA LEU A 2 20.92 19.65 -17.02
C LEU A 2 19.94 18.56 -16.60
N SER A 3 20.45 17.47 -16.04
CA SER A 3 19.61 16.34 -15.60
C SER A 3 20.26 15.58 -14.44
N GLN A 4 20.74 16.32 -13.45
CA GLN A 4 21.17 15.80 -12.15
C GLN A 4 20.74 16.82 -11.09
N THR A 5 20.07 16.55 -9.98
CA THR A 5 19.37 15.37 -9.45
C THR A 5 18.54 15.91 -8.27
N ASN A 6 17.42 16.59 -8.52
CA ASN A 6 16.45 16.83 -7.43
C ASN A 6 15.50 15.64 -7.42
N LYS A 7 16.00 14.52 -6.90
CA LYS A 7 15.18 13.34 -6.67
C LYS A 7 14.35 13.62 -5.43
N GLU A 8 13.04 13.74 -5.60
CA GLU A 8 12.13 13.98 -4.49
C GLU A 8 12.28 12.86 -3.45
N LEU A 9 12.20 13.19 -2.16
CA LEU A 9 12.35 12.22 -1.06
C LEU A 9 11.43 11.00 -1.24
N LYS A 10 10.25 11.25 -1.81
CA LYS A 10 9.27 10.24 -2.20
C LYS A 10 9.85 9.19 -3.16
N ASP A 11 10.56 9.61 -4.20
CA ASP A 11 11.12 8.69 -5.20
C ASP A 11 12.24 7.83 -4.61
N VAL A 12 13.08 8.42 -3.75
CA VAL A 12 14.12 7.68 -3.02
C VAL A 12 13.49 6.61 -2.11
N MET A 13 12.43 6.97 -1.39
CA MET A 13 11.70 6.05 -0.51
C MET A 13 11.08 4.89 -1.28
N ILE A 14 10.40 5.18 -2.39
CA ILE A 14 9.76 4.15 -3.24
C ILE A 14 10.82 3.18 -3.76
N GLU A 15 11.95 3.69 -4.28
CA GLU A 15 13.01 2.83 -4.77
C GLU A 15 13.63 1.93 -3.71
N GLN A 16 13.81 2.43 -2.49
CA GLN A 16 14.29 1.60 -1.38
C GLN A 16 13.29 0.50 -1.02
N LEU A 17 11.99 0.82 -0.93
CA LEU A 17 10.95 -0.16 -0.66
C LEU A 17 10.85 -1.24 -1.74
N VAL A 18 10.99 -0.86 -3.01
CA VAL A 18 10.96 -1.80 -4.13
C VAL A 18 12.20 -2.69 -4.11
N SER A 19 13.40 -2.10 -4.05
CA SER A 19 14.66 -2.83 -4.18
C SER A 19 15.02 -3.69 -2.98
N GLN A 20 14.70 -3.25 -1.75
CA GLN A 20 15.16 -3.90 -0.52
C GLN A 20 14.06 -4.67 0.21
N HIS A 21 12.78 -4.34 -0.02
CA HIS A 21 11.67 -4.81 0.82
C HIS A 21 10.55 -5.54 0.07
N GLY A 22 10.73 -5.72 -1.25
CA GLY A 22 9.83 -6.50 -2.10
C GLY A 22 8.46 -5.85 -2.27
N PHE A 23 8.41 -4.52 -2.29
CA PHE A 23 7.21 -3.79 -2.69
C PHE A 23 7.14 -3.65 -4.21
N ILE A 24 5.92 -3.60 -4.75
CA ILE A 24 5.66 -3.25 -6.14
C ILE A 24 5.12 -1.83 -6.19
N ASN A 25 5.81 -0.96 -6.92
CA ASN A 25 5.30 0.38 -7.20
C ASN A 25 4.32 0.36 -8.36
N LEU A 26 3.08 0.77 -8.10
CA LEU A 26 2.02 0.95 -9.08
C LEU A 26 1.75 2.45 -9.22
N GLU A 27 2.32 3.06 -10.24
CA GLU A 27 2.05 4.45 -10.58
C GLU A 27 0.73 4.56 -11.35
N VAL A 28 -0.31 5.07 -10.69
CA VAL A 28 -1.69 4.99 -11.20
C VAL A 28 -1.88 5.73 -12.52
N LEU A 29 -1.27 6.92 -12.67
CA LEU A 29 -1.32 7.69 -13.92
C LEU A 29 -0.68 6.94 -15.09
N THR A 30 0.46 6.28 -14.85
CA THR A 30 1.15 5.45 -15.86
C THR A 30 0.30 4.23 -16.23
N LEU A 31 -0.38 3.60 -15.26
CA LEU A 31 -1.30 2.50 -15.53
C LEU A 31 -2.50 2.93 -16.39
N VAL A 32 -3.11 4.08 -16.10
CA VAL A 32 -4.20 4.66 -16.90
C VAL A 32 -3.73 4.93 -18.34
N ARG A 33 -2.51 5.46 -18.51
CA ARG A 33 -1.91 5.66 -19.84
C ARG A 33 -1.70 4.34 -20.57
N PHE A 34 -1.18 3.30 -19.92
CA PHE A 34 -0.98 2.00 -20.55
C PHE A 34 -2.28 1.33 -20.98
N GLU A 35 -3.34 1.40 -20.17
CA GLU A 35 -4.66 0.90 -20.55
C GLU A 35 -5.20 1.65 -21.78
N THR A 36 -5.01 2.97 -21.81
CA THR A 36 -5.40 3.84 -22.93
C THR A 36 -4.63 3.50 -24.22
N GLU A 37 -3.31 3.36 -24.14
CA GLU A 37 -2.44 3.00 -25.28
C GLU A 37 -2.76 1.60 -25.82
N ARG A 38 -3.06 0.65 -24.94
CA ARG A 38 -3.48 -0.71 -25.30
C ARG A 38 -4.92 -0.77 -25.85
N LYS A 39 -5.67 0.32 -25.77
CA LYS A 39 -7.07 0.42 -26.23
C LYS A 39 -7.97 -0.63 -25.60
N THR A 40 -7.73 -0.98 -24.35
CA THR A 40 -8.62 -1.88 -23.60
C THR A 40 -10.00 -1.22 -23.43
N GLU A 41 -11.04 -1.98 -23.09
CA GLU A 41 -12.37 -1.42 -22.85
C GLU A 41 -12.33 -0.28 -21.82
N VAL A 42 -11.62 -0.50 -20.71
CA VAL A 42 -11.44 0.50 -19.65
C VAL A 42 -10.55 1.66 -20.13
N GLY A 43 -9.50 1.37 -20.90
CA GLY A 43 -8.63 2.39 -21.49
C GLY A 43 -9.35 3.34 -22.45
N GLN A 44 -10.32 2.84 -23.21
CA GLN A 44 -11.15 3.68 -24.08
C GLN A 44 -12.08 4.60 -23.26
N GLU A 45 -12.62 4.11 -22.16
CA GLU A 45 -13.41 4.92 -21.22
C GLU A 45 -12.55 6.02 -20.57
N PHE A 46 -11.34 5.68 -20.12
CA PHE A 46 -10.38 6.67 -19.61
C PHE A 46 -10.05 7.73 -20.66
N PHE A 47 -9.72 7.31 -21.88
CA PHE A 47 -9.41 8.24 -22.97
C PHE A 47 -10.55 9.22 -23.22
N LYS A 48 -11.79 8.74 -23.23
CA LYS A 48 -12.98 9.58 -23.42
C LYS A 48 -13.11 10.61 -22.29
N MET A 49 -13.01 10.19 -21.03
CA MET A 49 -13.12 11.09 -19.87
C MET A 49 -12.04 12.17 -19.90
N VAL A 50 -10.78 11.77 -20.16
CA VAL A 50 -9.64 12.69 -20.24
C VAL A 50 -9.81 13.69 -21.38
N THR A 51 -10.26 13.23 -22.55
CA THR A 51 -10.49 14.10 -23.72
C THR A 51 -11.64 15.09 -23.49
N GLU A 52 -12.66 14.68 -22.73
CA GLU A 52 -13.79 15.54 -22.33
C GLU A 52 -13.46 16.46 -21.14
N GLY A 53 -12.26 16.39 -20.57
CA GLY A 53 -11.86 17.15 -19.38
C GLY A 53 -12.63 16.75 -18.11
N LYS A 54 -13.19 15.54 -18.09
CA LYS A 54 -13.95 15.00 -16.95
C LYS A 54 -13.04 14.25 -16.00
N ILE A 55 -13.37 14.32 -14.71
CA ILE A 55 -12.68 13.56 -13.65
C ILE A 55 -13.04 12.08 -13.83
N ILE A 56 -12.04 11.22 -13.75
CA ILE A 56 -12.22 9.77 -13.84
C ILE A 56 -12.94 9.28 -12.57
N PRO A 57 -14.06 8.54 -12.70
CA PRO A 57 -14.78 7.98 -11.57
C PRO A 57 -13.92 7.03 -10.71
N ALA A 58 -14.14 7.06 -9.39
CA ALA A 58 -13.39 6.25 -8.42
C ALA A 58 -13.55 4.74 -8.64
N ASP A 59 -14.77 4.29 -8.92
CA ASP A 59 -15.09 2.88 -9.21
C ASP A 59 -14.29 2.33 -10.39
N MET A 60 -14.13 3.14 -11.44
CA MET A 60 -13.38 2.74 -12.64
C MET A 60 -11.87 2.58 -12.34
N LEU A 61 -11.27 3.52 -11.60
CA LEU A 61 -9.88 3.43 -11.16
C LEU A 61 -9.66 2.22 -10.25
N VAL A 62 -10.53 2.02 -9.25
CA VAL A 62 -10.44 0.90 -8.31
C VAL A 62 -10.61 -0.44 -9.03
N LYS A 63 -11.51 -0.54 -10.01
CA LYS A 63 -11.71 -1.73 -10.83
C LYS A 63 -10.45 -2.09 -11.63
N MET A 64 -9.75 -1.11 -12.20
CA MET A 64 -8.46 -1.32 -12.86
C MET A 64 -7.41 -1.81 -11.85
N LEU A 65 -7.25 -1.10 -10.73
CA LEU A 65 -6.26 -1.44 -9.70
C LEU A 65 -6.48 -2.85 -9.13
N ARG A 66 -7.73 -3.22 -8.86
CA ARG A 66 -8.11 -4.55 -8.38
C ARG A 66 -7.66 -5.64 -9.36
N LYS A 67 -7.90 -5.46 -10.67
CA LYS A 67 -7.45 -6.43 -11.68
C LYS A 67 -5.93 -6.61 -11.66
N ILE A 68 -5.18 -5.52 -11.51
CA ILE A 68 -3.71 -5.53 -11.51
C ILE A 68 -3.17 -6.18 -10.23
N ILE A 69 -3.68 -5.79 -9.07
CA ILE A 69 -3.24 -6.31 -7.76
C ILE A 69 -3.50 -7.82 -7.67
N TYR A 70 -4.65 -8.29 -8.16
CA TYR A 70 -5.02 -9.69 -8.10
C TYR A 70 -4.68 -10.49 -9.37
N SER A 71 -3.80 -9.97 -10.26
CA SER A 71 -3.46 -10.62 -11.54
C SER A 71 -2.54 -11.85 -11.42
N GLY A 72 -2.61 -12.60 -10.32
CA GLY A 72 -1.85 -13.85 -10.12
C GLY A 72 -0.39 -13.66 -9.68
N GLN A 73 -0.01 -12.45 -9.25
CA GLN A 73 1.33 -12.23 -8.70
C GLN A 73 1.45 -12.86 -7.30
N LYS A 74 2.59 -13.50 -6.99
CA LYS A 74 2.89 -14.03 -5.64
C LYS A 74 3.20 -12.93 -4.62
N GLN A 75 3.21 -11.66 -5.04
CA GLN A 75 3.53 -10.53 -4.19
C GLN A 75 2.27 -9.95 -3.56
N ASN A 76 2.41 -9.51 -2.32
CA ASN A 76 1.32 -8.99 -1.49
C ASN A 76 1.63 -7.59 -0.91
N LYS A 77 2.70 -6.94 -1.39
CA LYS A 77 3.12 -5.61 -0.96
C LYS A 77 3.10 -4.66 -2.14
N PHE A 78 2.19 -3.69 -2.09
CA PHE A 78 1.99 -2.72 -3.16
C PHE A 78 2.10 -1.30 -2.63
N ILE A 79 2.68 -0.43 -3.44
CA ILE A 79 2.68 1.03 -3.25
C ILE A 79 1.85 1.59 -4.40
N LEU A 80 0.77 2.30 -4.07
CA LEU A 80 -0.02 3.03 -5.06
C LEU A 80 0.51 4.46 -5.13
N ASN A 81 1.36 4.74 -6.11
CA ASN A 81 1.94 6.07 -6.28
C ASN A 81 0.95 6.98 -7.03
N GLY A 82 0.63 8.13 -6.42
CA GLY A 82 -0.35 9.09 -6.94
C GLY A 82 -1.81 8.69 -6.66
N PHE A 83 -2.06 7.87 -5.64
CA PHE A 83 -3.40 7.44 -5.26
C PHE A 83 -3.47 7.13 -3.76
N PRO A 84 -4.58 7.44 -3.07
CA PRO A 84 -5.75 8.18 -3.54
C PRO A 84 -5.50 9.71 -3.57
N GLU A 85 -6.14 10.42 -4.52
CA GLU A 85 -6.19 11.89 -4.57
C GLU A 85 -7.47 12.45 -3.92
N MET A 86 -8.54 11.66 -3.90
CA MET A 86 -9.85 12.01 -3.34
C MET A 86 -10.29 10.98 -2.30
N ILE A 87 -11.10 11.39 -1.32
CA ILE A 87 -11.59 10.51 -0.25
C ILE A 87 -12.43 9.37 -0.83
N GLU A 88 -13.26 9.68 -1.83
CA GLU A 88 -14.13 8.73 -2.50
C GLU A 88 -13.34 7.57 -3.13
N GLN A 89 -12.13 7.87 -3.65
CA GLN A 89 -11.23 6.86 -4.18
C GLN A 89 -10.68 5.94 -3.08
N ALA A 90 -10.33 6.50 -1.92
CA ALA A 90 -9.87 5.73 -0.77
C ALA A 90 -10.98 4.81 -0.23
N GLN A 91 -12.19 5.35 -0.07
CA GLN A 91 -13.36 4.62 0.41
C GLN A 91 -13.74 3.48 -0.55
N GLU A 92 -13.81 3.76 -1.85
CA GLU A 92 -14.12 2.75 -2.85
C GLU A 92 -13.03 1.67 -2.93
N PHE A 93 -11.75 2.06 -2.76
CA PHE A 93 -10.64 1.10 -2.71
C PHE A 93 -10.74 0.15 -1.52
N GLU A 94 -11.02 0.67 -0.31
CA GLU A 94 -11.20 -0.18 0.87
C GLU A 94 -12.42 -1.10 0.77
N LYS A 95 -13.48 -0.63 0.13
CA LYS A 95 -14.72 -1.38 -0.08
C LYS A 95 -14.57 -2.51 -1.09
N GLU A 96 -13.97 -2.23 -2.25
CA GLU A 96 -14.00 -3.16 -3.39
C GLU A 96 -12.66 -3.87 -3.66
N CYS A 97 -11.54 -3.38 -3.11
CA CYS A 97 -10.21 -3.88 -3.44
C CYS A 97 -9.45 -4.42 -2.22
N ALA A 98 -9.02 -3.56 -1.29
CA ALA A 98 -8.21 -3.95 -0.14
C ALA A 98 -8.16 -2.84 0.93
N LYS A 99 -7.96 -3.23 2.19
CA LYS A 99 -7.75 -2.27 3.29
C LYS A 99 -6.43 -1.50 3.11
N ILE A 100 -6.47 -0.18 3.26
CA ILE A 100 -5.29 0.66 3.20
C ILE A 100 -4.51 0.50 4.50
N SER A 101 -3.22 0.16 4.38
CA SER A 101 -2.36 -0.08 5.56
C SER A 101 -1.76 1.20 6.11
N ALA A 102 -1.36 2.12 5.24
CA ALA A 102 -0.83 3.43 5.58
C ALA A 102 -0.90 4.35 4.35
N ILE A 103 -1.00 5.66 4.60
CA ILE A 103 -0.86 6.72 3.59
C ILE A 103 0.26 7.64 4.08
N PHE A 104 1.21 7.94 3.19
CA PHE A 104 2.34 8.80 3.49
C PHE A 104 2.20 10.12 2.73
N PHE A 105 2.27 11.21 3.48
CA PHE A 105 2.31 12.55 2.92
C PHE A 105 3.72 13.11 3.08
N THR A 106 4.36 13.46 1.97
CA THR A 106 5.70 14.07 1.97
C THR A 106 5.53 15.57 1.79
N ASN A 107 5.83 16.36 2.82
CA ASN A 107 5.97 17.80 2.67
C ASN A 107 7.40 18.12 2.20
N ASN A 108 7.55 18.97 1.20
CA ASN A 108 8.86 19.39 0.68
C ASN A 108 9.49 20.54 1.49
N GLU A 109 8.82 21.02 2.53
CA GLU A 109 9.40 21.97 3.48
C GLU A 109 9.75 21.24 4.76
N GLY A 110 11.01 21.30 5.19
CA GLY A 110 11.58 20.59 6.35
C GLY A 110 11.03 21.01 7.71
N GLN A 111 9.70 21.08 7.86
CA GLN A 111 9.00 21.24 9.11
C GLN A 111 8.00 20.10 9.22
N GLY A 112 8.23 19.23 10.21
CA GLY A 112 7.29 18.22 10.70
C GLY A 112 6.01 18.79 11.31
N VAL A 113 5.56 19.96 10.86
CA VAL A 113 4.37 20.64 11.34
C VAL A 113 3.66 21.24 10.13
N VAL A 114 2.47 20.72 9.85
CA VAL A 114 1.51 21.37 8.95
C VAL A 114 0.98 22.59 9.71
N GLU A 115 1.61 23.75 9.52
CA GLU A 115 1.08 25.03 10.03
C GLU A 115 0.01 25.55 9.07
N ILE A 116 -1.25 25.41 9.45
CA ILE A 116 -2.39 25.84 8.63
C ILE A 116 -2.58 27.35 8.79
N LYS A 117 -2.05 28.14 7.85
CA LYS A 117 -2.47 29.54 7.68
C LYS A 117 -3.76 29.59 6.85
N SER A 118 -4.80 30.07 7.50
CA SER A 118 -6.17 30.25 6.99
C SER A 118 -6.22 31.16 5.76
N ASN A 119 -6.70 30.63 4.63
CA ASN A 119 -7.89 31.10 3.91
C ASN A 119 -7.94 30.44 2.52
N THR A 120 -8.54 29.25 2.43
CA THR A 120 -9.42 28.81 1.33
C THR A 120 -10.05 27.49 1.81
N LEU A 121 -11.39 27.46 1.89
CA LEU A 121 -12.19 26.38 2.48
C LEU A 121 -12.24 25.10 1.62
N SER A 122 -11.08 24.50 1.32
CA SER A 122 -10.98 23.21 0.63
C SER A 122 -9.95 22.24 1.23
N GLN A 123 -9.10 22.69 2.17
CA GLN A 123 -8.07 21.85 2.80
C GLN A 123 -8.43 21.29 4.18
N PHE A 124 -9.57 21.65 4.77
CA PHE A 124 -9.93 21.21 6.13
C PHE A 124 -10.54 19.81 6.21
N THR A 125 -11.00 19.25 5.08
CA THR A 125 -11.79 18.01 5.11
C THR A 125 -10.90 16.78 4.98
N ILE A 126 -9.87 16.81 4.13
CA ILE A 126 -8.99 15.67 3.88
C ILE A 126 -8.15 15.35 5.11
N ASP A 127 -7.41 16.31 5.68
CA ASP A 127 -6.48 16.01 6.78
C ASP A 127 -7.17 15.56 8.07
N SER A 128 -8.31 16.17 8.43
CA SER A 128 -9.07 15.77 9.63
C SER A 128 -9.83 14.46 9.46
N LEU A 129 -10.39 14.16 8.29
CA LEU A 129 -11.06 12.88 8.04
C LEU A 129 -10.05 11.74 7.83
N PHE A 130 -8.95 11.96 7.11
CA PHE A 130 -7.92 10.94 6.96
C PHE A 130 -7.20 10.64 8.29
N GLN A 131 -7.00 11.64 9.15
CA GLN A 131 -6.49 11.39 10.51
C GLN A 131 -7.44 10.53 11.34
N LYS A 132 -8.77 10.72 11.19
CA LYS A 132 -9.79 10.03 12.00
C LYS A 132 -10.18 8.66 11.47
N GLU A 133 -10.30 8.49 10.15
CA GLU A 133 -10.73 7.23 9.50
C GLU A 133 -9.54 6.33 9.11
N PHE A 134 -8.43 6.90 8.65
CA PHE A 134 -7.33 6.13 8.03
C PHE A 134 -6.05 6.04 8.86
N ARG A 135 -6.06 6.53 10.11
CA ARG A 135 -4.91 6.48 11.03
C ARG A 135 -3.63 7.03 10.41
N LEU A 136 -3.71 8.20 9.77
CA LEU A 136 -2.53 8.89 9.24
C LEU A 136 -1.47 9.05 10.33
N LYS A 137 -0.26 8.60 10.03
CA LYS A 137 0.90 8.78 10.89
C LYS A 137 1.92 9.64 10.15
N ILE A 138 2.08 10.87 10.58
CA ILE A 138 3.07 11.81 10.06
C ILE A 138 4.42 11.45 10.65
N THR A 139 5.47 11.40 9.83
CA THR A 139 6.85 11.18 10.27
C THR A 139 7.77 12.21 9.64
N ASP A 140 8.69 12.75 10.43
CA ASP A 140 9.58 13.84 10.02
C ASP A 140 10.84 13.34 9.30
N SER A 141 11.08 12.02 9.36
CA SER A 141 12.21 11.37 8.72
C SER A 141 11.85 9.96 8.24
N TRP A 142 12.49 9.55 7.15
CA TRP A 142 12.38 8.21 6.59
C TRP A 142 13.29 7.24 7.34
N ASP A 143 12.70 6.25 8.02
CA ASP A 143 13.38 5.10 8.61
C ASP A 143 12.50 3.86 8.39
N TYR A 144 13.08 2.84 7.73
CA TYR A 144 12.38 1.60 7.45
C TYR A 144 11.94 0.86 8.72
N LYS A 145 12.74 0.90 9.80
CA LYS A 145 12.38 0.21 11.04
C LYS A 145 11.12 0.82 11.63
N ARG A 146 11.09 2.15 11.77
CA ARG A 146 9.91 2.89 12.20
C ARG A 146 8.72 2.69 11.27
N PHE A 147 8.95 2.64 9.95
CA PHE A 147 7.93 2.31 8.96
C PHE A 147 7.29 0.93 9.21
N THR A 148 8.09 -0.10 9.49
CA THR A 148 7.56 -1.44 9.81
C THR A 148 6.78 -1.49 11.11
N GLU A 149 7.24 -0.77 12.15
CA GLU A 149 6.49 -0.61 13.40
C GLU A 149 5.16 0.12 13.17
N MET A 150 5.15 1.11 12.26
CA MET A 150 3.98 1.91 11.94
C MET A 150 2.90 1.11 11.21
N LEU A 151 3.28 0.23 10.28
CA LEU A 151 2.37 -0.69 9.58
C LEU A 151 1.71 -1.71 10.52
N GLY A 152 2.27 -1.88 11.73
CA GLY A 152 1.83 -2.86 12.70
C GLY A 152 2.29 -4.25 12.27
N SER A 153 3.10 -4.90 13.09
CA SER A 153 3.37 -6.32 12.96
C SER A 153 2.07 -7.09 13.21
N LYS A 154 1.31 -7.36 12.15
CA LYS A 154 0.24 -8.35 12.21
C LYS A 154 0.89 -9.72 12.27
N THR A 155 1.31 -10.12 13.47
CA THR A 155 1.75 -11.48 13.73
C THR A 155 0.50 -12.35 13.78
N TYR A 156 0.31 -13.14 12.73
CA TYR A 156 -0.77 -14.12 12.67
C TYR A 156 -0.28 -15.41 13.30
N PHE A 157 -0.92 -15.82 14.39
CA PHE A 157 -0.65 -17.10 15.04
C PHE A 157 -1.62 -18.16 14.52
N ILE A 158 -1.09 -19.33 14.15
CA ILE A 158 -1.89 -20.51 13.81
C ILE A 158 -1.57 -21.59 14.84
N PHE A 159 -2.59 -22.01 15.59
CA PHE A 159 -2.47 -23.11 16.53
C PHE A 159 -2.86 -24.41 15.84
N VAL A 160 -1.91 -25.34 15.71
CA VAL A 160 -2.13 -26.67 15.12
C VAL A 160 -2.24 -27.70 16.24
N THR A 161 -3.46 -28.14 16.55
CA THR A 161 -3.77 -29.08 17.66
C THR A 161 -4.43 -30.37 17.14
N GLY A 162 -4.46 -31.43 17.95
CA GLY A 162 -5.01 -32.75 17.56
C GLY A 162 -4.45 -33.93 18.36
N THR A 163 -4.99 -35.12 18.14
CA THR A 163 -4.61 -36.38 18.81
C THR A 163 -3.30 -36.99 18.29
N TRP A 164 -2.71 -37.97 18.98
CA TRP A 164 -1.48 -38.62 18.53
C TRP A 164 -1.63 -39.17 17.09
N CYS A 165 -0.60 -39.00 16.26
CA CYS A 165 -0.60 -39.36 14.82
C CYS A 165 -1.60 -38.60 13.91
N SER A 166 -2.23 -37.51 14.37
CA SER A 166 -3.17 -36.72 13.54
C SER A 166 -2.55 -35.85 12.44
N GLY A 167 -1.27 -36.03 12.11
CA GLY A 167 -0.60 -35.28 11.04
C GLY A 167 -0.16 -33.84 11.37
N LYS A 168 -0.28 -33.38 12.63
CA LYS A 168 0.10 -31.99 13.03
C LYS A 168 1.48 -31.56 12.53
N THR A 169 2.49 -32.41 12.69
CA THR A 169 3.87 -32.12 12.25
C THR A 169 3.96 -31.92 10.74
N MET A 170 3.18 -32.68 9.96
CA MET A 170 3.13 -32.50 8.50
C MET A 170 2.45 -31.19 8.13
N THR A 171 1.36 -30.82 8.81
CA THR A 171 0.68 -29.54 8.60
C THR A 171 1.61 -28.36 8.92
N CYS A 172 2.35 -28.40 10.02
CA CYS A 172 3.33 -27.36 10.36
C CYS A 172 4.43 -27.22 9.29
N LYS A 173 4.99 -28.35 8.82
CA LYS A 173 6.00 -28.34 7.74
C LYS A 173 5.42 -27.78 6.44
N TYR A 174 4.17 -28.15 6.10
CA TYR A 174 3.49 -27.63 4.93
C TYR A 174 3.25 -26.12 5.00
N LEU A 175 2.84 -25.61 6.16
CA LEU A 175 2.67 -24.18 6.41
C LEU A 175 4.00 -23.42 6.32
N GLN A 176 5.08 -24.01 6.83
CA GLN A 176 6.41 -23.43 6.75
C GLN A 176 6.91 -23.33 5.30
N SER A 177 6.81 -24.42 4.53
CA SER A 177 7.33 -24.47 3.16
C SER A 177 6.52 -23.66 2.16
N ASN A 178 5.19 -23.62 2.29
CA ASN A 178 4.32 -22.99 1.28
C ASN A 178 3.89 -21.57 1.63
N PHE A 179 3.86 -21.22 2.91
CA PHE A 179 3.36 -19.93 3.38
C PHE A 179 4.36 -19.16 4.25
N GLY A 180 5.56 -19.69 4.48
CA GLY A 180 6.64 -18.98 5.18
C GLY A 180 6.40 -18.79 6.68
N TYR A 181 5.52 -19.57 7.31
CA TYR A 181 5.31 -19.51 8.75
C TYR A 181 6.52 -20.06 9.52
N HIS A 182 6.91 -19.37 10.58
CA HIS A 182 7.88 -19.90 11.55
C HIS A 182 7.18 -20.88 12.49
N VAL A 183 7.57 -22.15 12.48
CA VAL A 183 7.04 -23.15 13.40
C VAL A 183 7.76 -23.01 14.73
N ILE A 184 7.00 -22.81 15.81
CA ILE A 184 7.52 -22.80 17.18
C ILE A 184 7.09 -24.12 17.81
N ASP A 185 8.05 -25.01 18.08
CA ASP A 185 7.78 -26.21 18.87
C ASP A 185 7.92 -25.86 20.35
N VAL A 186 6.80 -25.83 21.06
CA VAL A 186 6.72 -25.49 22.49
C VAL A 186 7.59 -26.45 23.33
N ASN A 187 7.83 -27.68 22.88
CA ASN A 187 8.67 -28.63 23.61
C ASN A 187 10.17 -28.39 23.39
N GLN A 188 10.55 -27.67 22.35
CA GLN A 188 11.95 -27.29 22.07
C GLN A 188 12.29 -25.87 22.54
N ALA A 189 11.28 -25.06 22.87
CA ALA A 189 11.45 -23.76 23.50
C ALA A 189 11.85 -23.94 24.97
N ILE A 190 13.08 -24.40 25.19
CA ILE A 190 13.71 -24.39 26.52
C ILE A 190 14.13 -22.95 26.78
N GLU A 191 13.68 -22.37 27.90
CA GLU A 191 14.17 -21.08 28.38
C GLU A 191 15.67 -21.24 28.70
N GLU A 192 16.55 -20.56 27.97
CA GLU A 192 17.90 -20.29 28.45
C GLU A 192 17.77 -19.28 29.60
N CYS A 193 17.80 -19.78 30.83
CA CYS A 193 18.02 -18.99 32.05
C CYS A 193 19.48 -18.56 32.18
#